data_AF-A0A7J8WCP3-F1
#
_entry.id   AF-A0A7J8WCP3-F1
#
_cell.length_a   1.000
_cell.length_b   1.000
_cell.length_c   1.000
_cell.angle_alpha   90.00
_cell.angle_beta   90.00
_cell.angle_gamma   90.00
#
_symmetry.space_group_name_H-M   'P 1'
#
loop_
_entity.id
_entity.type
_entity.pdbx_description
1 polymer ?
#
loop_
_entity_poly.entity_id
_entity_poly.type
_entity_poly.pdbx_seq_one_letter_code
_entity_poly.pdbx_strand_id
1 'polypeptide(L)'
;MKLGVVNAKATLNIYNEMIKKPISPQLLKVLNYCVEAYKYASLSFEMVSSKLAEDPEAANYDVTVIDPEITNCEKELFDAKLQAPRLLA
;
A
#
# COMPACT_ATOMS: atom_id res chain seq x y z
N MET A 1 4.99 -8.56 10.98
CA MET A 1 5.01 -8.69 9.51
C MET A 1 3.74 -9.31 8.92
N LYS A 2 3.24 -10.46 9.42
CA LYS A 2 1.97 -11.05 8.94
C LYS A 2 0.79 -10.06 8.88
N LEU A 3 0.63 -9.21 9.90
CA LEU A 3 -0.40 -8.16 9.88
C LEU A 3 -0.18 -7.14 8.73
N GLY A 4 1.06 -6.77 8.45
CA GLY A 4 1.43 -5.91 7.32
C GLY A 4 1.03 -6.54 5.98
N VAL A 5 1.27 -7.84 5.79
CA VAL A 5 0.80 -8.58 4.59
C VAL A 5 -0.71 -8.51 4.44
N VAL A 6 -1.45 -8.79 5.52
CA VAL A 6 -2.92 -8.78 5.51
C VAL A 6 -3.44 -7.39 5.16
N ASN A 7 -2.92 -6.36 5.82
CA ASN A 7 -3.33 -4.98 5.58
C ASN A 7 -3.00 -4.53 4.16
N ALA A 8 -1.78 -4.84 3.68
CA ALA A 8 -1.36 -4.46 2.33
C ALA A 8 -2.25 -5.11 1.26
N LYS A 9 -2.57 -6.40 1.40
CA LYS A 9 -3.49 -7.11 0.49
C LYS A 9 -4.92 -6.57 0.56
N ALA A 10 -5.42 -6.26 1.76
CA ALA A 10 -6.75 -5.68 1.93
C ALA A 10 -6.86 -4.32 1.23
N THR A 11 -5.89 -3.43 1.42
CA THR A 11 -5.86 -2.12 0.76
C THR A 11 -5.68 -2.24 -0.75
N LEU A 12 -4.80 -3.14 -1.21
CA LEU A 12 -4.65 -3.45 -2.64
C LEU A 12 -5.98 -3.85 -3.29
N ASN A 13 -6.75 -4.72 -2.63
CA ASN A 13 -8.08 -5.11 -3.10
C ASN A 13 -9.04 -3.91 -3.18
N ILE A 14 -9.03 -3.04 -2.16
CA ILE A 14 -9.86 -1.81 -2.17
C ILE A 14 -9.53 -0.95 -3.40
N TYR A 15 -8.24 -0.69 -3.67
CA TYR A 15 -7.85 0.12 -4.83
C TYR A 15 -8.21 -0.53 -6.15
N ASN A 16 -8.01 -1.85 -6.29
CA ASN A 16 -8.44 -2.60 -7.48
C ASN A 16 -9.96 -2.49 -7.71
N GLU A 17 -10.78 -2.51 -6.64
CA GLU A 17 -12.23 -2.30 -6.77
C GLU A 17 -12.59 -0.83 -7.09
N MET A 18 -11.83 0.14 -6.60
CA MET A 18 -12.04 1.56 -6.94
C MET A 18 -11.76 1.84 -8.42
N ILE A 19 -10.71 1.24 -8.99
CA ILE A 19 -10.32 1.41 -10.40
C ILE A 19 -11.40 0.88 -11.36
N LYS A 20 -12.20 -0.11 -10.94
CA LYS A 20 -13.31 -0.63 -11.77
C LYS A 20 -14.48 0.35 -11.92
N LYS A 21 -14.56 1.38 -11.08
CA LYS A 21 -15.65 2.38 -11.12
C LYS A 21 -15.28 3.53 -12.06
N PRO A 22 -16.26 4.25 -12.62
CA PRO A 22 -15.99 5.49 -13.35
C PRO A 22 -15.29 6.50 -12.42
N ILE A 23 -14.06 6.88 -12.77
CA ILE A 23 -13.22 7.82 -12.02
C ILE A 23 -12.50 8.77 -12.98
N SER A 24 -12.01 9.90 -12.46
CA SER A 24 -11.24 10.84 -13.28
C SER A 24 -9.91 10.22 -13.73
N PRO A 25 -9.36 10.61 -14.89
CA PRO A 25 -8.05 10.14 -15.34
C PRO A 25 -6.93 10.41 -14.34
N GLN A 26 -7.01 11.54 -13.63
CA GLN A 26 -6.05 11.89 -12.58
C GLN A 26 -6.13 10.92 -11.40
N LEU A 27 -7.34 10.62 -10.92
CA LEU A 27 -7.54 9.66 -9.83
C LEU A 27 -7.14 8.25 -10.25
N LEU A 28 -7.41 7.85 -11.50
CA LEU A 28 -6.97 6.57 -12.04
C LEU A 28 -5.44 6.44 -12.03
N LYS A 29 -4.72 7.49 -12.42
CA LYS A 29 -3.25 7.51 -12.37
C LYS A 29 -2.74 7.30 -10.94
N VAL A 30 -3.31 8.01 -9.97
CA VAL A 30 -2.92 7.90 -8.57
C VAL A 30 -3.26 6.51 -8.00
N LEU A 31 -4.45 5.98 -8.29
CA LEU A 31 -4.83 4.64 -7.84
C LEU A 31 -3.92 3.55 -8.43
N ASN A 32 -3.51 3.67 -9.70
CA ASN A 32 -2.55 2.74 -10.29
C ASN A 32 -1.18 2.82 -9.61
N TYR A 33 -0.69 4.03 -9.29
CA TYR A 33 0.55 4.20 -8.52
C TYR A 33 0.44 3.51 -7.14
N CYS A 34 -0.67 3.75 -6.44
CA CYS A 34 -0.95 3.13 -5.15
C CYS A 34 -1.08 1.60 -5.22
N VAL A 35 -1.67 1.05 -6.28
CA VAL A 35 -1.76 -0.40 -6.50
C VAL A 35 -0.36 -1.02 -6.57
N GLU A 36 0.56 -0.40 -7.30
CA GLU A 36 1.94 -0.90 -7.39
C GLU A 36 2.69 -0.76 -6.05
N ALA A 37 2.53 0.37 -5.34
CA ALA A 37 3.10 0.56 -4.01
C ALA A 37 2.63 -0.51 -3.02
N TYR A 38 1.33 -0.84 -3.01
CA TYR A 38 0.76 -1.86 -2.11
C TYR A 38 1.06 -3.30 -2.53
N LYS A 39 1.24 -3.57 -3.83
CA LYS A 39 1.80 -4.85 -4.30
C LYS A 39 3.23 -5.03 -3.78
N TYR A 40 4.07 -4.02 -3.95
CA TYR A 40 5.44 -4.02 -3.44
C TYR A 40 5.46 -4.22 -1.93
N ALA A 41 4.69 -3.44 -1.18
CA ALA A 41 4.58 -3.58 0.28
C ALA A 41 4.14 -4.98 0.72
N SER A 42 3.15 -5.58 0.06
CA SER A 42 2.71 -6.95 0.35
C SER A 42 3.84 -7.96 0.19
N LEU A 43 4.55 -7.91 -0.94
CA LEU A 43 5.67 -8.83 -1.23
C LEU A 43 6.83 -8.62 -0.24
N SER A 44 7.16 -7.37 0.05
CA SER A 44 8.20 -7.02 1.01
C SER A 44 7.83 -7.51 2.42
N PHE A 45 6.59 -7.30 2.89
CA PHE A 45 6.16 -7.83 4.19
C PHE A 45 6.18 -9.36 4.25
N GLU A 46 5.88 -10.07 3.15
CA GLU A 46 6.01 -11.53 3.09
C GLU A 46 7.48 -11.96 3.22
N MET A 47 8.38 -11.30 2.49
CA MET A 47 9.83 -11.56 2.53
C MET A 47 10.42 -11.26 3.91
N VAL A 48 10.08 -10.12 4.51
CA VAL A 48 10.50 -9.78 5.87
C VAL A 48 9.94 -10.79 6.86
N SER A 49 8.69 -11.24 6.68
CA SER A 49 8.09 -12.24 7.56
C SER A 49 8.81 -13.59 7.53
N SER A 50 9.45 -13.98 6.41
CA SER A 50 10.26 -15.20 6.36
C SER A 50 11.67 -14.96 6.92
N LYS A 51 12.28 -13.81 6.63
CA LYS A 51 13.63 -13.46 7.11
C LYS A 51 13.71 -13.15 8.61
N LEU A 52 12.62 -12.71 9.24
CA LEU A 52 12.64 -12.21 10.62
C LEU A 52 13.24 -13.20 11.64
N ALA A 53 13.10 -14.51 11.41
CA ALA A 53 13.67 -15.54 12.28
C ALA A 53 15.16 -15.81 12.01
N GLU A 54 15.64 -15.50 10.80
CA GLU A 54 16.99 -15.81 10.32
C GLU A 54 17.93 -14.60 10.44
N ASP A 55 17.45 -13.41 10.10
CA ASP A 55 18.18 -12.14 10.13
C ASP A 55 17.24 -10.97 10.50
N PRO A 56 17.05 -10.72 11.82
CA PRO A 56 16.19 -9.64 12.29
C PRO A 56 16.66 -8.23 11.90
N GLU A 57 17.97 -8.02 11.69
CA GLU A 57 18.53 -6.70 11.39
C GLU A 57 18.26 -6.33 9.93
N ALA A 58 18.51 -7.24 9.00
CA ALA A 58 18.12 -7.06 7.60
C ALA A 58 16.60 -6.94 7.45
N ALA A 59 15.83 -7.73 8.20
CA ALA A 59 14.38 -7.62 8.24
C ALA A 59 13.91 -6.23 8.71
N ASN A 60 14.57 -5.64 9.70
CA ASN A 60 14.26 -4.29 10.17
C ASN A 60 14.58 -3.22 9.11
N TYR A 61 15.74 -3.33 8.44
CA TYR A 61 16.09 -2.43 7.33
C TYR A 61 15.08 -2.52 6.18
N ASP A 62 14.74 -3.74 5.75
CA ASP A 62 13.79 -3.99 4.66
C ASP A 62 12.41 -3.35 4.94
N VAL A 63 11.97 -3.29 6.21
CA VAL A 63 10.72 -2.60 6.61
C VAL A 63 10.80 -1.09 6.40
N THR A 64 11.92 -0.45 6.75
CA THR A 64 12.09 1.00 6.58
C THR A 64 12.05 1.45 5.12
N VAL A 65 12.30 0.54 4.18
CA VAL A 65 12.22 0.77 2.73
C VAL A 65 10.77 0.71 2.21
N ILE A 66 9.84 0.10 2.95
CA ILE A 66 8.43 0.01 2.56
C ILE A 66 7.70 1.34 2.78
N ASP A 67 8.02 2.03 3.88
CA ASP A 67 7.30 3.23 4.33
C ASP A 67 7.25 4.39 3.31
N PRO A 68 8.32 4.71 2.56
CA PRO A 68 8.30 5.81 1.59
C PRO A 68 7.28 5.64 0.47
N GLU A 69 7.15 4.42 -0.08
CA GLU A 69 6.22 4.16 -1.19
C GLU A 69 4.76 4.25 -0.75
N ILE A 70 4.45 3.76 0.46
CA ILE A 70 3.12 3.88 1.04
C ILE A 70 2.80 5.35 1.34
N THR A 71 3.74 6.08 1.95
CA THR A 71 3.57 7.49 2.30
C THR A 71 3.34 8.37 1.06
N ASN A 72 4.09 8.11 -0.02
CA ASN A 72 3.91 8.82 -1.28
C ASN A 72 2.54 8.52 -1.91
N CYS A 73 2.08 7.26 -1.88
CA CYS A 73 0.74 6.91 -2.33
C CYS A 73 -0.34 7.68 -1.55
N GLU A 74 -0.27 7.68 -0.22
CA GLU A 74 -1.25 8.38 0.63
C GLU A 74 -1.29 9.89 0.35
N LYS A 75 -0.11 10.49 0.14
CA LYS A 75 0.01 11.89 -0.24
C LYS A 75 -0.64 12.17 -1.60
N GLU A 76 -0.34 11.38 -2.62
CA GLU A 76 -0.92 11.55 -3.95
C GLU A 76 -2.45 11.36 -3.94
N LEU A 77 -2.98 10.43 -3.13
CA LEU A 77 -4.42 10.25 -2.93
C LEU A 77 -5.06 11.48 -2.28
N PHE A 78 -4.40 12.06 -1.27
CA PHE A 78 -4.84 13.29 -0.62
C PHE A 78 -4.84 14.47 -1.59
N ASP A 79 -3.75 14.66 -2.33
CA ASP A 79 -3.57 15.74 -3.31
C ASP A 79 -4.56 15.61 -4.49
N ALA A 80 -4.90 14.38 -4.89
CA ALA A 80 -5.93 14.08 -5.89
C ALA A 80 -7.36 14.40 -5.42
N LYS A 81 -7.53 14.92 -4.19
CA LYS A 81 -8.83 15.22 -3.58
C LYS A 81 -9.76 14.02 -3.57
N LEU A 82 -9.26 12.84 -3.19
CA LEU A 82 -10.13 11.89 -2.53
C LEU A 82 -10.62 12.56 -1.25
N GLN A 83 -11.75 13.26 -1.35
CA GLN A 83 -12.79 13.08 -0.36
C GLN A 83 -13.18 11.60 -0.46
N ALA A 84 -12.30 10.72 0.04
CA ALA A 84 -12.72 9.41 0.47
C ALA A 84 -13.94 9.67 1.35
N PRO A 85 -15.10 9.03 1.10
CA PRO A 85 -16.19 9.09 2.06
C PRO A 85 -15.54 8.77 3.39
N ARG A 86 -15.54 9.73 4.32
CA ARG A 86 -14.93 9.53 5.62
C ARG A 86 -15.49 8.20 6.10
N LEU A 87 -14.62 7.20 6.26
CA LEU A 87 -14.96 5.97 6.95
C LEU A 87 -15.11 6.37 8.43
N LEU A 88 -16.22 7.07 8.71
CA LEU A 88 -16.76 7.27 10.03
C LEU A 88 -17.67 6.08 10.27
N ALA A 89 -17.10 5.09 10.96
CA ALA A 89 -17.82 4.20 11.86
C ALA A 89 -16.89 3.95 13.05
#